data_AF-A0A1I5NF00-F1
#
_entry.id   AF-A0A1I5NF00-F1
#
_cell.length_a   1.000
_cell.length_b   1.000
_cell.length_c   1.000
_cell.angle_alpha   90.00
_cell.angle_beta   90.00
_cell.angle_gamma   90.00
#
_symmetry.space_group_name_H-M   'P 1'
#
loop_
_entity.id
_entity.type
_entity.pdbx_description
1 polymer ?
#
loop_
_entity_poly.entity_id
_entity_poly.type
_entity_poly.pdbx_seq_one_letter_code
_entity_poly.pdbx_strand_id
1 'polypeptide(L)'
;MSHYVRRLGTAGAIQAQWLASVLIGAAAVAAVGACIAAALGYLPWLTLPLTFGDTTYEEAGRFVQIGIATLLVALASALPSGFRVLSLERSHRDFSICMSDVAEAYRICHAADRAGAFTLSHEFDAVRERIRFMRDHPDLRSLEPRILEAAAQMSTVSHEMAETYSDENIERARGFLRQRQDEIEDFRDRIVEATSQCHELRRWLEQVELEESIMESQLTQLEEQLGETLEKLGFVRERGNVVPMSATAAE
;
A
#
# COMPACT_ATOMS: atom_id res chain seq x y z
N MET A 1 -6.57 -6.06 -28.70
CA MET A 1 -5.14 -5.93 -29.09
C MET A 1 -4.23 -5.38 -27.97
N SER A 2 -4.68 -4.42 -27.15
CA SER A 2 -3.85 -3.74 -26.13
C SER A 2 -3.34 -4.64 -24.97
N HIS A 3 -4.11 -5.64 -24.54
CA HIS A 3 -3.74 -6.48 -23.39
C HIS A 3 -2.64 -7.52 -23.68
N TYR A 4 -2.52 -7.99 -24.93
CA TYR A 4 -1.53 -9.02 -25.30
C TYR A 4 -0.11 -8.45 -25.40
N VAL A 5 0.03 -7.24 -25.96
CA VAL A 5 1.31 -6.53 -26.08
C VAL A 5 1.88 -6.17 -24.70
N ARG A 6 1.00 -5.81 -23.75
CA ARG A 6 1.40 -5.42 -22.39
C ARG A 6 1.86 -6.62 -21.53
N ARG A 7 1.28 -7.82 -21.74
CA ARG A 7 1.73 -9.08 -21.09
C ARG A 7 3.09 -9.57 -21.59
N LEU A 8 3.36 -9.43 -22.90
CA LEU A 8 4.66 -9.79 -23.49
C LEU A 8 5.80 -8.90 -22.95
N GLY A 9 5.55 -7.59 -22.78
CA GLY A 9 6.54 -6.66 -22.21
C GLY A 9 6.93 -6.99 -20.77
N THR A 10 5.96 -7.39 -19.93
CA THR A 10 6.23 -7.74 -18.53
C THR A 10 6.97 -9.07 -18.36
N ALA A 11 6.67 -10.08 -19.19
CA ALA A 11 7.35 -11.37 -19.14
C ALA A 11 8.84 -11.25 -19.56
N GLY A 12 9.11 -10.47 -20.61
CA GLY A 12 10.48 -10.21 -21.07
C GLY A 12 11.33 -9.44 -20.04
N ALA A 13 10.76 -8.46 -19.35
CA ALA A 13 11.46 -7.71 -18.31
C ALA A 13 11.89 -8.59 -17.12
N ILE A 14 11.07 -9.58 -16.74
CA ILE A 14 11.37 -10.50 -15.64
C ILE A 14 12.49 -11.46 -16.02
N GLN A 15 12.43 -12.00 -17.24
CA GLN A 15 13.47 -12.87 -17.77
C GLN A 15 14.81 -12.14 -17.87
N ALA A 16 14.79 -10.89 -18.34
CA ALA A 16 15.98 -10.04 -18.39
C ALA A 16 16.55 -9.74 -16.99
N GLN A 17 15.69 -9.40 -16.01
CA GLN A 17 16.11 -9.13 -14.64
C GLN A 17 16.69 -10.36 -13.94
N TRP A 18 16.11 -11.54 -14.16
CA TRP A 18 16.64 -12.80 -13.66
C TRP A 18 18.01 -13.12 -14.25
N LEU A 19 18.13 -13.00 -15.57
CA LEU A 19 19.38 -13.26 -16.28
C LEU A 19 20.49 -12.29 -15.81
N ALA A 20 20.17 -11.00 -15.69
CA ALA A 20 21.09 -9.99 -15.15
C ALA A 20 21.53 -10.33 -13.72
N SER A 21 20.61 -10.75 -12.86
CA SER A 21 20.90 -11.07 -11.46
C SER A 21 21.80 -12.30 -11.32
N VAL A 22 21.55 -13.34 -12.12
CA VAL A 22 22.40 -14.54 -12.18
C VAL A 22 23.80 -14.19 -12.66
N LEU A 23 23.90 -13.34 -13.69
CA LEU A 23 25.18 -12.95 -14.29
C LEU A 23 26.02 -12.10 -13.32
N ILE A 24 25.39 -11.12 -12.65
CA ILE A 24 26.04 -10.29 -11.62
C ILE A 24 26.45 -11.13 -10.42
N GLY A 25 25.59 -12.03 -9.94
CA GLY A 25 25.90 -12.92 -8.82
C GLY A 25 27.08 -13.85 -9.13
N ALA A 26 27.09 -14.46 -10.31
CA ALA A 26 28.20 -15.29 -10.77
C ALA A 26 29.52 -14.49 -10.87
N ALA A 27 29.45 -13.27 -11.42
CA ALA A 27 30.61 -12.38 -11.51
C ALA A 27 31.15 -11.98 -10.12
N ALA A 28 30.27 -11.70 -9.15
CA ALA A 28 30.68 -11.38 -7.78
C ALA A 28 31.38 -12.57 -7.10
N VAL A 29 30.82 -13.78 -7.22
CA VAL A 29 31.44 -15.00 -6.68
C VAL A 29 32.80 -15.26 -7.33
N ALA A 30 32.91 -15.10 -8.65
CA ALA A 30 34.17 -15.27 -9.37
C ALA A 30 35.23 -14.24 -8.94
N ALA A 31 34.86 -12.96 -8.79
CA ALA A 31 35.77 -11.89 -8.39
C ALA A 31 36.28 -12.07 -6.95
N VAL A 32 35.40 -12.46 -6.02
CA VAL A 32 35.77 -12.78 -4.64
C VAL A 32 36.65 -14.03 -4.60
N GLY A 33 36.29 -15.07 -5.35
CA GLY A 33 37.09 -16.29 -5.48
C GLY A 33 38.50 -16.01 -6.03
N ALA A 34 38.62 -15.12 -7.02
CA ALA A 34 39.91 -14.70 -7.56
C ALA A 34 40.76 -13.93 -6.53
N CYS A 35 40.15 -13.09 -5.68
CA CYS A 35 40.85 -12.42 -4.58
C CYS A 35 41.34 -13.40 -3.52
N ILE A 36 40.51 -14.38 -3.15
CA ILE A 36 40.88 -15.42 -2.17
C ILE A 36 41.99 -16.32 -2.73
N ALA A 37 41.87 -16.76 -3.98
CA ALA A 37 42.89 -17.56 -4.65
C ALA A 37 44.22 -16.81 -4.77
N ALA A 38 44.18 -15.50 -5.04
CA ALA A 38 45.38 -14.67 -5.06
C ALA A 38 46.01 -14.45 -3.68
N ALA A 39 45.17 -14.34 -2.63
CA ALA A 39 45.65 -14.27 -1.25
C ALA A 39 46.30 -15.57 -0.77
N LEU A 40 45.79 -16.72 -1.21
CA LEU A 40 46.35 -18.04 -0.92
C LEU A 40 47.54 -18.42 -1.82
N GLY A 41 47.90 -17.58 -2.79
CA GLY A 41 49.03 -17.80 -3.70
C GLY A 41 48.76 -18.78 -4.85
N TYR A 42 47.51 -19.19 -5.07
CA TYR A 42 47.12 -20.03 -6.21
C TYR A 42 47.01 -19.24 -7.52
N LEU A 43 46.80 -17.92 -7.45
CA LEU A 43 46.67 -17.03 -8.60
C LEU A 43 47.55 -15.78 -8.39
N PRO A 44 48.17 -15.21 -9.44
CA PRO A 44 48.83 -13.92 -9.32
C PRO A 44 47.80 -12.80 -9.08
N TRP A 45 48.19 -11.80 -8.29
CA TRP A 45 47.42 -10.56 -8.17
C TRP A 45 47.41 -9.80 -9.49
N LEU A 46 46.36 -9.01 -9.72
CA LEU A 46 46.28 -8.12 -10.87
C LEU A 46 47.44 -7.10 -10.82
N THR A 47 48.27 -7.07 -11.86
CA THR A 47 49.35 -6.11 -12.02
C THR A 47 48.89 -4.98 -12.92
N LEU A 48 48.72 -3.78 -12.34
CA LEU A 48 48.32 -2.58 -13.05
C LEU A 48 49.16 -1.42 -12.53
N PRO A 49 50.28 -1.08 -13.19
CA PRO A 49 51.11 0.04 -12.76
C PRO A 49 50.34 1.34 -13.00
N LEU A 50 50.03 2.05 -11.92
CA LEU A 50 49.31 3.32 -11.97
C LEU A 50 50.30 4.46 -11.70
N THR A 51 50.44 5.38 -12.63
CA THR A 51 51.27 6.58 -12.45
C THR A 51 50.39 7.77 -12.08
N PHE A 52 50.78 8.50 -11.04
CA PHE A 52 50.16 9.77 -10.67
C PHE A 52 51.24 10.81 -10.47
N GLY A 53 51.33 11.77 -11.40
CA GLY A 53 52.48 12.67 -11.50
C GLY A 53 53.77 11.87 -11.76
N ASP A 54 54.80 12.14 -10.97
CA ASP A 54 56.10 11.45 -11.05
C ASP A 54 56.19 10.16 -10.21
N THR A 55 55.10 9.80 -9.50
CA THR A 55 55.07 8.60 -8.64
C THR A 55 54.35 7.44 -9.33
N THR A 56 55.01 6.29 -9.37
CA THR A 56 54.45 5.03 -9.91
C THR A 56 54.06 4.11 -8.75
N TYR A 57 52.80 3.70 -8.72
CA TYR A 57 52.27 2.74 -7.75
C TYR A 57 52.17 1.36 -8.39
N GLU A 58 53.11 0.48 -8.08
CA GLU A 58 53.15 -0.90 -8.60
C GLU A 58 52.05 -1.80 -8.00
N GLU A 59 51.65 -1.53 -6.75
CA GLU A 59 50.60 -2.29 -6.04
C GLU A 59 49.17 -1.85 -6.38
N ALA A 60 48.99 -0.86 -7.25
CA ALA A 60 47.66 -0.30 -7.54
C ALA A 60 46.68 -1.38 -8.07
N GLY A 61 47.17 -2.35 -8.83
CA GLY A 61 46.34 -3.45 -9.34
C GLY A 61 45.70 -4.32 -8.24
N ARG A 62 46.36 -4.50 -7.09
CA ARG A 62 45.79 -5.21 -5.94
C ARG A 62 44.60 -4.46 -5.35
N PHE A 63 44.72 -3.15 -5.17
CA PHE A 63 43.64 -2.30 -4.66
C PHE A 63 42.46 -2.23 -5.64
N VAL A 64 42.75 -2.17 -6.95
CA VAL A 64 41.70 -2.21 -7.99
C VAL A 64 40.95 -3.54 -7.97
N GLN A 65 41.66 -4.67 -7.86
CA GLN A 65 41.04 -5.99 -7.81
C GLN A 65 40.10 -6.14 -6.59
N ILE A 66 40.54 -5.72 -5.40
CA ILE A 66 39.73 -5.72 -4.17
C ILE A 66 38.55 -4.75 -4.30
N GLY A 67 38.77 -3.56 -4.89
CA GLY A 67 37.74 -2.57 -5.14
C GLY A 67 36.62 -3.09 -6.04
N ILE A 68 36.97 -3.75 -7.14
CA ILE A 68 36.00 -4.38 -8.07
C ILE A 68 35.21 -5.49 -7.36
N ALA A 69 35.89 -6.36 -6.60
CA ALA A 69 35.20 -7.42 -5.86
C ALA A 69 34.21 -6.84 -4.84
N THR A 70 34.60 -5.80 -4.10
CA THR A 70 33.74 -5.10 -3.13
C THR A 70 32.55 -4.44 -3.81
N LEU A 71 32.76 -3.77 -4.95
CA LEU A 71 31.70 -3.16 -5.75
C LEU A 71 30.68 -4.19 -6.23
N LEU A 72 31.15 -5.34 -6.75
CA LEU A 72 30.28 -6.41 -7.23
C LEU A 72 29.46 -7.04 -6.09
N VAL A 73 30.04 -7.21 -4.91
CA VAL A 73 29.32 -7.68 -3.71
C VAL A 73 28.25 -6.67 -3.28
N ALA A 74 28.57 -5.37 -3.26
CA ALA A 74 27.60 -4.32 -2.95
C ALA A 74 26.44 -4.33 -3.96
N LEU A 75 26.74 -4.44 -5.26
CA LEU A 75 25.73 -4.49 -6.31
C LEU A 75 24.85 -5.75 -6.19
N ALA A 76 25.46 -6.90 -5.88
CA ALA A 76 24.72 -8.15 -5.66
C ALA A 76 23.80 -8.07 -4.43
N SER A 77 24.22 -7.37 -3.36
CA SER A 77 23.39 -7.18 -2.15
C SER A 77 22.14 -6.32 -2.39
N ALA A 78 22.16 -5.46 -3.42
CA ALA A 78 21.02 -4.61 -3.77
C ALA A 78 19.98 -5.34 -4.63
N LEU A 79 20.33 -6.43 -5.32
CA LEU A 79 19.43 -7.17 -6.22
C LEU A 79 18.15 -7.72 -5.55
N PRO A 80 18.17 -8.30 -4.33
CA PRO A 80 16.98 -8.81 -3.67
C PRO A 80 15.89 -7.75 -3.45
N SER A 81 16.28 -6.48 -3.29
CA SER A 81 15.35 -5.37 -3.10
C SER A 81 14.47 -5.13 -4.34
N GLY A 82 15.06 -5.24 -5.53
CA GLY A 82 14.35 -5.09 -6.81
C GLY A 82 13.33 -6.22 -7.04
N PHE A 83 13.67 -7.46 -6.68
CA PHE A 83 12.72 -8.59 -6.76
C PHE A 83 11.53 -8.42 -5.82
N ARG A 84 11.77 -7.91 -4.61
CA ARG A 84 10.71 -7.67 -3.63
C ARG A 84 9.75 -6.58 -4.09
N VAL A 85 10.24 -5.48 -4.65
CA VAL A 85 9.41 -4.39 -5.19
C VAL A 85 8.58 -4.89 -6.39
N LEU A 86 9.19 -5.62 -7.33
CA LEU A 86 8.50 -6.15 -8.50
C LEU A 86 7.44 -7.22 -8.14
N SER A 87 7.67 -7.96 -7.06
CA SER A 87 6.68 -8.91 -6.50
C SER A 87 5.51 -8.19 -5.87
N LEU A 88 5.74 -7.08 -5.16
CA LEU A 88 4.68 -6.28 -4.54
C LEU A 88 3.81 -5.58 -5.60
N GLU A 89 4.41 -5.04 -6.66
CA GLU A 89 3.67 -4.47 -7.79
C GLU A 89 2.76 -5.49 -8.48
N ARG A 90 3.21 -6.75 -8.57
CA ARG A 90 2.39 -7.84 -9.11
C ARG A 90 1.30 -8.27 -8.16
N SER A 91 1.60 -8.45 -6.87
CA SER A 91 0.60 -8.76 -5.86
C SER A 91 -0.52 -7.71 -5.80
N HIS A 92 -0.20 -6.43 -6.06
CA HIS A 92 -1.18 -5.35 -6.10
C HIS A 92 -1.95 -5.27 -7.43
N ARG A 93 -1.43 -5.84 -8.53
CA ARG A 93 -2.08 -5.87 -9.85
C ARG A 93 -2.84 -7.18 -10.13
N ASP A 94 -2.51 -8.27 -9.45
CA ASP A 94 -3.22 -9.56 -9.53
C ASP A 94 -4.52 -9.61 -8.71
N PHE A 95 -4.82 -8.55 -7.95
CA PHE A 95 -6.12 -8.38 -7.28
C PHE A 95 -7.24 -7.90 -8.22
N SER A 96 -7.26 -8.39 -9.45
CA SER A 96 -8.46 -8.37 -10.28
C SER A 96 -8.98 -9.79 -10.43
N ILE A 97 -9.49 -10.35 -9.33
CA ILE A 97 -10.66 -11.21 -9.48
C ILE A 97 -11.71 -10.31 -10.13
N CYS A 98 -11.93 -10.48 -11.43
CA CYS A 98 -12.88 -9.66 -12.14
C CYS A 98 -14.28 -10.00 -11.59
N MET A 99 -15.15 -9.00 -11.41
CA MET A 99 -16.52 -9.24 -10.92
C MET A 99 -17.27 -10.25 -11.80
N SER A 100 -16.87 -10.39 -13.07
CA SER A 100 -17.34 -11.45 -13.97
C SER A 100 -16.99 -12.85 -13.51
N ASP A 101 -15.77 -13.07 -13.01
CA ASP A 101 -15.28 -14.39 -12.59
C ASP A 101 -15.92 -14.80 -11.26
N VAL A 102 -16.15 -13.82 -10.36
CA VAL A 102 -16.95 -14.02 -9.14
C VAL A 102 -18.40 -14.33 -9.52
N ALA A 103 -18.99 -13.57 -10.43
CA ALA A 103 -20.37 -13.78 -10.86
C ALA A 103 -20.57 -15.14 -11.57
N GLU A 104 -19.58 -15.58 -12.37
CA GLU A 104 -19.56 -16.88 -13.03
C GLU A 104 -19.47 -18.01 -12.00
N ALA A 105 -18.51 -17.94 -11.07
CA ALA A 105 -18.34 -18.92 -10.00
C ALA A 105 -19.56 -18.96 -9.06
N TYR A 106 -20.13 -17.79 -8.72
CA TYR A 106 -21.33 -17.64 -7.91
C TYR A 106 -22.57 -18.21 -8.62
N ARG A 107 -22.73 -17.95 -9.93
CA ARG A 107 -23.81 -18.57 -10.73
C ARG A 107 -23.68 -20.08 -10.78
N ILE A 108 -22.49 -20.63 -11.01
CA ILE A 108 -22.28 -22.08 -11.11
C ILE A 108 -22.59 -22.75 -9.78
N CYS A 109 -22.11 -22.21 -8.66
CA CYS A 109 -22.42 -22.74 -7.34
C CYS A 109 -23.92 -22.61 -7.00
N HIS A 110 -24.55 -21.47 -7.30
CA HIS A 110 -25.97 -21.24 -6.98
C HIS A 110 -26.96 -21.83 -8.00
N ALA A 111 -26.52 -22.25 -9.18
CA ALA A 111 -27.36 -23.01 -10.12
C ALA A 111 -27.51 -24.47 -9.67
N ALA A 112 -26.45 -25.05 -9.10
CA ALA A 112 -26.50 -26.36 -8.45
C ALA A 112 -27.36 -26.33 -7.18
N ASP A 113 -27.27 -25.25 -6.40
CA ASP A 113 -28.03 -25.09 -5.14
C ASP A 113 -29.51 -24.74 -5.35
N ARG A 114 -29.84 -23.88 -6.32
CA ARG A 114 -31.25 -23.54 -6.63
C ARG A 114 -32.05 -24.69 -7.24
N ALA A 115 -31.39 -25.73 -7.75
CA ALA A 115 -32.08 -26.95 -8.17
C ALA A 115 -32.58 -27.80 -6.98
N GLY A 116 -32.07 -27.57 -5.74
CA GLY A 116 -32.44 -28.34 -4.54
C GLY A 116 -32.92 -27.53 -3.33
N ALA A 117 -32.77 -26.20 -3.30
CA ALA A 117 -32.97 -25.39 -2.09
C ALA A 117 -34.44 -25.25 -1.62
N PHE A 118 -35.44 -25.48 -2.47
CA PHE A 118 -36.86 -25.36 -2.07
C PHE A 118 -37.55 -26.68 -1.71
N THR A 119 -36.84 -27.82 -1.76
CA THR A 119 -37.37 -29.10 -1.29
C THR A 119 -36.76 -29.55 0.04
N LEU A 120 -35.62 -28.99 0.47
CA LEU A 120 -34.84 -29.52 1.59
C LEU A 120 -35.54 -29.51 2.95
N SER A 121 -36.41 -28.54 3.26
CA SER A 121 -37.13 -28.54 4.55
C SER A 121 -38.21 -29.64 4.60
N HIS A 122 -38.92 -29.85 3.48
CA HIS A 122 -39.90 -30.94 3.37
C HIS A 122 -39.24 -32.31 3.25
N GLU A 123 -38.08 -32.40 2.59
CA GLU A 123 -37.25 -33.60 2.53
C GLU A 123 -36.66 -33.94 3.90
N PHE A 124 -36.40 -32.96 4.77
CA PHE A 124 -35.88 -33.20 6.11
C PHE A 124 -36.90 -33.83 7.05
N ASP A 125 -38.14 -33.32 7.02
CA ASP A 125 -39.25 -33.94 7.72
C ASP A 125 -39.62 -35.30 7.10
N ALA A 126 -39.55 -35.43 5.77
CA ALA A 126 -39.72 -36.72 5.10
C ALA A 126 -38.61 -37.72 5.48
N VAL A 127 -37.37 -37.28 5.65
CA VAL A 127 -36.24 -38.12 6.11
C VAL A 127 -36.40 -38.47 7.59
N ARG A 128 -36.87 -37.55 8.44
CA ARG A 128 -37.20 -37.82 9.85
C ARG A 128 -38.34 -38.83 9.98
N GLU A 129 -39.42 -38.66 9.21
CA GLU A 129 -40.56 -39.57 9.13
C GLU A 129 -40.09 -40.94 8.63
N ARG A 130 -39.17 -40.97 7.64
CA ARG A 130 -38.60 -42.20 7.08
C ARG A 130 -37.62 -42.89 8.02
N ILE A 131 -36.83 -42.16 8.81
CA ILE A 131 -35.96 -42.73 9.87
C ILE A 131 -36.82 -43.30 10.99
N ARG A 132 -37.90 -42.61 11.38
CA ARG A 132 -38.88 -43.11 12.36
C ARG A 132 -39.56 -44.37 11.83
N PHE A 133 -39.99 -44.36 10.58
CA PHE A 133 -40.54 -45.53 9.88
C PHE A 133 -39.52 -46.69 9.80
N MET A 134 -38.27 -46.44 9.43
CA MET A 134 -37.22 -47.48 9.33
C MET A 134 -36.84 -48.07 10.70
N ARG A 135 -36.90 -47.29 11.78
CA ARG A 135 -36.63 -47.74 13.15
C ARG A 135 -37.73 -48.62 13.72
N ASP A 136 -38.98 -48.32 13.37
CA ASP A 136 -40.16 -48.99 13.92
C ASP A 136 -40.62 -50.17 13.00
N HIS A 137 -39.97 -50.36 11.83
CA HIS A 137 -40.27 -51.42 10.87
C HIS A 137 -39.60 -52.77 11.27
N PRO A 138 -40.35 -53.89 11.32
CA PRO A 138 -39.88 -55.17 11.88
C PRO A 138 -38.67 -55.78 11.14
N ASP A 139 -38.54 -55.54 9.84
CA ASP A 139 -37.46 -56.10 8.99
C ASP A 139 -36.18 -55.24 8.93
N LEU A 140 -36.23 -54.00 9.41
CA LEU A 140 -35.12 -53.02 9.31
C LEU A 140 -34.39 -52.83 10.65
N ARG A 141 -34.79 -53.60 11.67
CA ARG A 141 -34.17 -53.66 13.01
C ARG A 141 -32.70 -54.08 13.00
N SER A 142 -32.21 -54.58 11.87
CA SER A 142 -30.83 -55.01 11.62
C SER A 142 -29.96 -53.94 10.94
N LEU A 143 -30.50 -52.76 10.60
CA LEU A 143 -29.70 -51.68 10.03
C LEU A 143 -28.64 -51.22 11.04
N GLU A 144 -27.39 -51.34 10.60
CA GLU A 144 -26.19 -51.18 11.39
C GLU A 144 -26.11 -49.76 12.00
N PRO A 145 -25.75 -49.62 13.29
CA PRO A 145 -25.70 -48.33 14.01
C PRO A 145 -25.01 -47.18 13.25
N ARG A 146 -24.06 -47.50 12.37
CA ARG A 146 -23.31 -46.54 11.54
C ARG A 146 -24.19 -45.78 10.53
N ILE A 147 -25.25 -46.37 9.99
CA ILE A 147 -26.13 -45.70 9.03
C ILE A 147 -27.03 -44.67 9.73
N LEU A 148 -27.51 -45.01 10.93
CA LEU A 148 -28.29 -44.09 11.77
C LEU A 148 -27.42 -42.94 12.29
N GLU A 149 -26.16 -43.22 12.65
CA GLU A 149 -25.18 -42.20 13.05
C GLU A 149 -24.83 -41.27 11.88
N ALA A 150 -24.58 -41.80 10.69
CA ALA A 150 -24.33 -40.99 9.49
C ALA A 150 -25.54 -40.11 9.13
N ALA A 151 -26.77 -40.64 9.21
CA ALA A 151 -27.99 -39.87 8.97
C ALA A 151 -28.18 -38.76 10.03
N ALA A 152 -27.88 -39.03 11.30
CA ALA A 152 -27.95 -38.03 12.37
C ALA A 152 -26.87 -36.94 12.23
N GLN A 153 -25.65 -37.32 11.83
CA GLN A 153 -24.57 -36.37 11.54
C GLN A 153 -24.90 -35.48 10.34
N MET A 154 -25.38 -36.06 9.23
CA MET A 154 -25.81 -35.28 8.06
C MET A 154 -26.99 -34.37 8.39
N SER A 155 -27.93 -34.83 9.23
CA SER A 155 -29.05 -34.01 9.72
C SER A 155 -28.55 -32.78 10.50
N THR A 156 -27.62 -32.96 11.43
CA THR A 156 -27.07 -31.84 12.22
C THR A 156 -26.36 -30.82 11.32
N VAL A 157 -25.55 -31.28 10.38
CA VAL A 157 -24.81 -30.41 9.43
C VAL A 157 -25.77 -29.62 8.53
N SER A 158 -26.82 -30.27 8.01
CA SER A 158 -27.82 -29.57 7.20
C SER A 158 -28.61 -28.53 7.99
N HIS A 159 -28.87 -28.77 9.27
CA HIS A 159 -29.55 -27.80 10.13
C HIS A 159 -28.66 -26.57 10.39
N GLU A 160 -27.40 -26.77 10.71
CA GLU A 160 -26.43 -25.69 10.93
C GLU A 160 -26.22 -24.84 9.67
N MET A 161 -26.19 -25.49 8.49
CA MET A 161 -26.14 -24.80 7.20
C MET A 161 -27.42 -24.01 6.93
N ALA A 162 -28.61 -24.58 7.18
CA ALA A 162 -29.87 -23.90 6.97
C ALA A 162 -30.07 -22.70 7.92
N GLU A 163 -29.59 -22.82 9.17
CA GLU A 163 -29.62 -21.71 10.13
C GLU A 163 -28.67 -20.59 9.69
N THR A 164 -27.42 -20.94 9.33
CA THR A 164 -26.39 -19.97 8.94
C THR A 164 -26.74 -19.26 7.64
N TYR A 165 -27.15 -20.02 6.63
CA TYR A 165 -27.42 -19.54 5.27
C TYR A 165 -28.92 -19.35 4.99
N SER A 166 -29.72 -19.16 6.02
CA SER A 166 -31.14 -18.85 5.85
C SER A 166 -31.33 -17.60 4.98
N ASP A 167 -32.39 -17.60 4.17
CA ASP A 167 -32.71 -16.45 3.30
C ASP A 167 -32.85 -15.15 4.11
N GLU A 168 -33.34 -15.24 5.35
CA GLU A 168 -33.44 -14.10 6.28
C GLU A 168 -32.05 -13.56 6.67
N ASN A 169 -31.08 -14.44 6.97
CA ASN A 169 -29.70 -14.03 7.28
C ASN A 169 -29.03 -13.39 6.07
N ILE A 170 -29.22 -13.96 4.89
CA ILE A 170 -28.65 -13.43 3.65
C ILE A 170 -29.26 -12.08 3.30
N GLU A 171 -30.57 -11.90 3.44
CA GLU A 171 -31.21 -10.61 3.16
C GLU A 171 -30.82 -9.55 4.21
N ARG A 172 -30.67 -9.91 5.48
CA ARG A 172 -30.08 -9.02 6.51
C ARG A 172 -28.67 -8.59 6.15
N ALA A 173 -27.81 -9.54 5.76
CA ALA A 173 -26.43 -9.23 5.38
C ALA A 173 -26.37 -8.31 4.16
N ARG A 174 -27.23 -8.55 3.15
CA ARG A 174 -27.38 -7.65 1.99
C ARG A 174 -27.86 -6.27 2.40
N GLY A 175 -28.84 -6.17 3.30
CA GLY A 175 -29.31 -4.90 3.87
C GLY A 175 -28.19 -4.12 4.54
N PHE A 176 -27.40 -4.79 5.39
CA PHE A 176 -26.24 -4.19 6.03
C PHE A 176 -25.20 -3.68 5.02
N LEU A 177 -24.89 -4.48 3.99
CA LEU A 177 -23.94 -4.06 2.96
C LEU A 177 -24.44 -2.90 2.11
N ARG A 178 -25.75 -2.81 1.83
CA ARG A 178 -26.35 -1.64 1.15
C ARG A 178 -26.22 -0.41 2.04
N GLN A 179 -26.63 -0.51 3.30
CA GLN A 179 -26.50 0.58 4.26
C GLN A 179 -25.04 1.07 4.40
N ARG A 180 -24.06 0.15 4.45
CA ARG A 180 -22.64 0.52 4.50
C ARG A 180 -22.17 1.22 3.23
N GLN A 181 -22.70 0.86 2.07
CA GLN A 181 -22.38 1.56 0.81
C GLN A 181 -22.93 2.98 0.82
N ASP A 182 -24.19 3.16 1.26
CA ASP A 182 -24.81 4.48 1.38
C ASP A 182 -24.02 5.35 2.39
N GLU A 183 -23.61 4.79 3.53
CA GLU A 183 -22.77 5.50 4.52
C GLU A 183 -21.39 5.90 3.95
N ILE A 184 -20.80 5.08 3.06
CA ILE A 184 -19.52 5.40 2.41
C ILE A 184 -19.69 6.55 1.41
N GLU A 185 -20.81 6.59 0.68
CA GLU A 185 -21.13 7.68 -0.25
C GLU A 185 -21.30 9.00 0.50
N ASP A 186 -22.10 9.01 1.57
CA ASP A 186 -22.26 10.18 2.45
C ASP A 186 -20.91 10.66 3.01
N PHE A 187 -20.04 9.73 3.42
CA PHE A 187 -18.72 10.07 3.95
C PHE A 187 -17.82 10.66 2.87
N ARG A 188 -17.87 10.13 1.66
CA ARG A 188 -17.12 10.66 0.51
C ARG A 188 -17.53 12.10 0.22
N ASP A 189 -18.82 12.39 0.21
CA ASP A 189 -19.32 13.75 -0.05
C ASP A 189 -18.85 14.74 1.01
N ARG A 190 -18.86 14.34 2.29
CA ARG A 190 -18.30 15.14 3.39
C ARG A 190 -16.80 15.41 3.23
N ILE A 191 -16.02 14.43 2.78
CA ILE A 191 -14.58 14.63 2.52
C ILE A 191 -14.39 15.66 1.41
N VAL A 192 -15.16 15.58 0.32
CA VAL A 192 -15.07 16.51 -0.79
C VAL A 192 -15.37 17.93 -0.32
N GLU A 193 -16.44 18.11 0.46
CA GLU A 193 -16.82 19.41 1.04
C GLU A 193 -15.73 19.95 1.97
N ALA A 194 -15.27 19.15 2.94
CA ALA A 194 -14.23 19.55 3.88
C ALA A 194 -12.92 19.91 3.15
N THR A 195 -12.58 19.17 2.10
CA THR A 195 -11.41 19.47 1.27
C THR A 195 -11.56 20.81 0.57
N SER A 196 -12.74 21.10 0.00
CA SER A 196 -13.03 22.41 -0.60
C SER A 196 -12.87 23.54 0.41
N GLN A 197 -13.44 23.39 1.60
CA GLN A 197 -13.34 24.38 2.68
C GLN A 197 -11.87 24.61 3.10
N CYS A 198 -11.06 23.56 3.21
CA CYS A 198 -9.62 23.68 3.50
C CYS A 198 -8.87 24.48 2.42
N HIS A 199 -9.19 24.28 1.13
CA HIS A 199 -8.58 25.05 0.05
C HIS A 199 -8.99 26.53 0.09
N GLU A 200 -10.24 26.81 0.41
CA GLU A 200 -10.75 28.18 0.56
C GLU A 200 -10.08 28.90 1.74
N LEU A 201 -10.01 28.25 2.91
CA LEU A 201 -9.33 28.78 4.09
C LEU A 201 -7.84 29.08 3.81
N ARG A 202 -7.14 28.20 3.08
CA ARG A 202 -5.75 28.44 2.69
C ARG A 202 -5.62 29.68 1.81
N ARG A 203 -6.51 29.85 0.84
CA ARG A 203 -6.51 31.03 -0.03
C ARG A 203 -6.76 32.32 0.76
N TRP A 204 -7.69 32.29 1.72
CA TRP A 204 -7.94 33.45 2.60
C TRP A 204 -6.73 33.78 3.47
N LEU A 205 -6.05 32.76 4.01
CA LEU A 205 -4.82 32.98 4.77
C LEU A 205 -3.75 33.65 3.93
N GLU A 206 -3.47 33.12 2.73
CA GLU A 206 -2.50 33.71 1.80
C GLU A 206 -2.86 35.16 1.43
N GLN A 207 -4.15 35.45 1.24
CA GLN A 207 -4.61 36.81 0.98
C GLN A 207 -4.38 37.75 2.18
N VAL A 208 -4.72 37.31 3.39
CA VAL A 208 -4.51 38.09 4.62
C VAL A 208 -3.03 38.37 4.85
N GLU A 209 -2.16 37.36 4.68
CA GLU A 209 -0.70 37.55 4.82
C GLU A 209 -0.15 38.58 3.83
N LEU A 210 -0.63 38.55 2.57
CA LEU A 210 -0.26 39.56 1.58
C LEU A 210 -0.76 40.95 1.98
N GLU A 211 -2.01 41.07 2.40
CA GLU A 211 -2.59 42.35 2.85
C GLU A 211 -1.83 42.92 4.06
N GLU A 212 -1.49 42.09 5.06
CA GLU A 212 -0.68 42.47 6.21
C GLU A 212 0.70 42.99 5.79
N SER A 213 1.37 42.30 4.86
CA SER A 213 2.68 42.73 4.35
C SER A 213 2.62 44.10 3.65
N ILE A 214 1.52 44.38 2.93
CA ILE A 214 1.29 45.68 2.28
C ILE A 214 1.03 46.74 3.35
N MET A 215 0.22 46.46 4.37
CA MET A 215 -0.05 47.39 5.46
C MET A 215 1.21 47.74 6.25
N GLU A 216 2.07 46.75 6.54
CA GLU A 216 3.35 46.98 7.23
C GLU A 216 4.28 47.88 6.42
N SER A 217 4.37 47.65 5.10
CA SER A 217 5.13 48.51 4.19
C SER A 217 4.58 49.94 4.14
N GLN A 218 3.25 50.11 4.11
CA GLN A 218 2.61 51.42 4.11
C GLN A 218 2.84 52.16 5.43
N LEU A 219 2.74 51.46 6.57
CA LEU A 219 3.02 52.04 7.88
C LEU A 219 4.46 52.51 7.98
N THR A 220 5.42 51.69 7.54
CA THR A 220 6.85 52.04 7.52
C THR A 220 7.10 53.29 6.68
N GLN A 221 6.52 53.35 5.47
CA GLN A 221 6.65 54.53 4.60
C GLN A 221 6.01 55.77 5.23
N LEU A 222 4.84 55.63 5.87
CA LEU A 222 4.18 56.74 6.55
C LEU A 222 5.01 57.25 7.73
N GLU A 223 5.61 56.35 8.52
CA GLU A 223 6.51 56.74 9.60
C GLU A 223 7.77 57.47 9.10
N GLU A 224 8.30 57.07 7.95
CA GLU A 224 9.44 57.74 7.31
C GLU A 224 9.05 59.13 6.84
N GLN A 225 7.94 59.27 6.11
CA GLN A 225 7.40 60.55 5.65
C GLN A 225 7.08 61.50 6.82
N LEU A 226 6.46 60.96 7.88
CA LEU A 226 6.16 61.74 9.09
C LEU A 226 7.45 62.14 9.82
N GLY A 227 8.43 61.24 9.90
CA GLY A 227 9.75 61.54 10.48
C GLY A 227 10.44 62.70 9.74
N GLU A 228 10.48 62.64 8.41
CA GLU A 228 11.10 63.67 7.57
C GLU A 228 10.39 65.03 7.73
N THR A 229 9.05 65.04 7.79
CA THR A 229 8.28 66.28 7.96
C THR A 229 8.45 66.88 9.36
N LEU A 230 8.47 66.06 10.42
CA LEU A 230 8.71 66.51 11.78
C LEU A 230 10.13 67.08 11.96
N GLU A 231 11.14 66.44 11.37
CA GLU A 231 12.52 66.93 11.39
C GLU A 231 12.64 68.31 10.73
N LYS A 232 11.99 68.52 9.57
CA LYS A 232 11.92 69.84 8.90
C LYS A 232 11.26 70.92 9.76
N LEU A 233 10.32 70.53 10.64
CA LEU A 233 9.65 71.43 11.58
C LEU A 233 10.47 71.66 12.88
N GLY A 234 11.65 71.05 13.00
CA GLY A 234 12.53 71.20 14.17
C GLY A 234 12.21 70.24 15.33
N PHE A 235 11.34 69.25 15.12
CA PHE A 235 11.08 68.20 16.10
C PHE A 235 12.02 67.02 15.87
N VAL A 236 12.75 66.59 16.90
CA VAL A 236 13.68 65.45 16.82
C VAL A 236 12.95 64.15 17.16
N ARG A 237 13.02 63.15 16.28
CA ARG A 237 12.50 61.79 16.52
C ARG A 237 13.40 61.09 17.53
N GLU A 238 13.00 61.05 18.80
CA GLU A 238 13.66 60.20 19.79
C GLU A 238 13.26 58.74 19.52
N ARG A 239 14.18 57.93 18.98
CA ARG A 239 13.97 56.48 18.79
C ARG A 239 14.05 55.78 20.15
N GLY A 240 13.01 55.95 20.96
CA GLY A 240 12.78 55.26 22.20
C GLY A 240 11.30 54.97 22.35
N ASN A 241 10.93 53.70 22.44
CA ASN A 241 9.57 53.32 22.79
C ASN A 241 9.26 53.95 24.17
N VAL A 242 8.14 54.66 24.28
CA VAL A 242 7.64 55.48 25.41
C VAL A 242 7.97 56.99 25.33
N VAL A 243 6.97 57.79 24.97
CA VAL A 243 6.91 59.24 25.19
C VAL A 243 6.36 59.51 26.61
N PRO A 244 7.14 60.00 27.58
CA PRO A 244 6.57 60.60 28.78
C PRO A 244 5.99 61.97 28.42
N MET A 245 4.69 62.17 28.63
CA MET A 245 4.11 63.53 28.60
C MET A 245 4.73 64.35 29.73
N SER A 246 5.52 65.37 29.39
CA SER A 246 5.93 66.37 30.37
C SER A 246 4.74 67.28 30.68
N ALA A 247 4.21 67.13 31.89
CA ALA A 247 3.30 68.09 32.48
C ALA A 247 4.06 69.37 32.85
N THR A 248 4.28 70.29 31.90
CA THR A 248 4.45 71.73 32.20
C THR A 248 4.38 72.58 30.94
N ALA A 249 3.19 73.09 30.66
CA ALA A 249 2.95 74.43 30.12
C ALA A 249 1.45 74.73 30.23
N ALA A 250 0.95 74.67 31.47
CA ALA A 250 -0.18 75.49 31.87
C ALA A 250 0.42 76.79 32.41
N GLU A 251 0.40 77.83 31.59
CA GLU A 251 -0.08 79.13 32.05
C GLU A 251 -1.59 79.18 31.77
#